data_AF-A0A1X0JZR4-F1
#
_entry.id   AF-A0A1X0JZR4-F1
#
_cell.length_a   1.000
_cell.length_b   1.000
_cell.length_c   1.000
_cell.angle_alpha   90.00
_cell.angle_beta   90.00
_cell.angle_gamma   90.00
#
_symmetry.space_group_name_H-M   'P 1'
#
loop_
_entity.id
_entity.type
_entity.pdbx_description
1 polymer ?
#
loop_
_entity_poly.entity_id
_entity_poly.type
_entity_poly.pdbx_seq_one_letter_code
_entity_poly.pdbx_strand_id
1 'polypeptide(L)'
;MAKAKSGEGDEEERQRFADRALGFLEDVVYWAIAVVLIIGSVALLVAQFNTMLSLRSAPAKTVMLEVLDGLLLIFIFVELLYAVRSCLRSREIVAEPFIIVGILACIKEIVVLSVEAATLLKDGPQFSRAIVEVAVLGVAVLVLAVAAFVLRERRRDNSDPAEDDARDEEKAASG
;
A
#
# COMPACT_ATOMS: atom_id res chain seq x y z
N MET A 1 55.13 16.27 -8.44
CA MET A 1 53.86 15.54 -8.65
C MET A 1 53.38 14.99 -7.31
N ALA A 2 52.57 15.75 -6.55
CA ALA A 2 52.02 15.29 -5.26
C ALA A 2 50.84 16.16 -4.79
N LYS A 3 49.81 16.35 -5.64
CA LYS A 3 48.61 17.11 -5.26
C LYS A 3 47.34 16.58 -5.94
N ALA A 4 47.14 15.27 -5.88
CA ALA A 4 45.94 14.63 -6.44
C ALA A 4 45.29 13.58 -5.51
N LYS A 5 45.84 13.32 -4.31
CA LYS A 5 45.36 12.24 -3.43
C LYS A 5 44.48 12.65 -2.24
N SER A 6 44.20 13.95 -2.07
CA SER A 6 43.47 14.47 -0.92
C SER A 6 42.00 14.82 -1.21
N GLY A 7 41.52 14.63 -2.45
CA GLY A 7 40.14 14.95 -2.83
C GLY A 7 39.18 13.76 -2.72
N GLU A 8 39.64 12.54 -2.99
CA GLU A 8 38.76 11.35 -3.06
C GLU A 8 38.33 10.83 -1.68
N GLY A 9 39.16 11.01 -0.63
CA GLY A 9 38.84 10.51 0.72
C GLY A 9 37.75 11.29 1.46
N ASP A 10 37.70 12.62 1.29
CA ASP A 10 36.69 13.48 1.95
C ASP A 10 35.29 13.34 1.31
N GLU A 11 35.23 13.02 0.01
CA GLU A 11 33.98 12.80 -0.72
C GLU A 11 33.34 11.46 -0.33
N GLU A 12 34.14 10.39 -0.21
CA GLU A 12 33.67 9.07 0.25
C GLU A 12 33.19 9.09 1.72
N GLU A 13 33.88 9.81 2.62
CA GLU A 13 33.47 9.95 4.02
C GLU A 13 32.19 10.80 4.18
N ARG A 14 32.04 11.88 3.40
CA ARG A 14 30.81 12.69 3.37
C ARG A 14 29.62 11.91 2.82
N GLN A 15 29.81 11.12 1.76
CA GLN A 15 28.75 10.26 1.20
C GLN A 15 28.28 9.23 2.24
N ARG A 16 29.21 8.55 2.92
CA ARG A 16 28.88 7.57 3.97
C ARG A 16 28.15 8.18 5.17
N PHE A 17 28.50 9.41 5.56
CA PHE A 17 27.79 10.12 6.63
C PHE A 17 26.39 10.60 6.19
N ALA A 18 26.25 11.09 4.95
CA ALA A 18 24.96 11.48 4.39
C ALA A 18 24.02 10.28 4.29
N ASP A 19 24.47 9.14 3.76
CA ASP A 19 23.67 7.93 3.64
C ASP A 19 23.22 7.40 5.01
N ARG A 20 24.09 7.46 6.01
CA ARG A 20 23.77 7.02 7.37
C ARG A 20 22.79 7.97 8.08
N ALA A 21 22.91 9.28 7.86
CA ALA A 21 21.97 10.26 8.39
C ALA A 21 20.59 10.15 7.71
N LEU A 22 20.58 9.94 6.39
CA LEU A 22 19.34 9.73 5.62
C LEU A 22 18.62 8.46 6.06
N GLY A 23 19.33 7.34 6.21
CA GLY A 23 18.74 6.09 6.68
C GLY A 23 18.16 6.19 8.10
N PHE A 24 18.85 6.90 9.01
CA PHE A 24 18.32 7.14 10.35
C PHE A 24 17.05 7.99 10.33
N LEU A 25 17.03 9.06 9.53
CA LEU A 25 15.86 9.93 9.39
C LEU A 25 14.67 9.17 8.79
N GLU A 26 14.90 8.35 7.78
CA GLU A 26 13.90 7.48 7.16
C GLU A 26 13.31 6.50 8.19
N ASP A 27 14.15 5.79 8.95
CA ASP A 27 13.71 4.85 9.99
C ASP A 27 12.85 5.56 11.06
N VAL A 28 13.25 6.78 11.48
CA VAL A 28 12.49 7.59 12.44
C VAL A 28 11.11 7.99 11.89
N VAL A 29 11.05 8.44 10.63
CA VAL A 29 9.79 8.84 9.98
C VAL A 29 8.83 7.65 9.89
N TYR A 30 9.30 6.48 9.46
CA TYR A 30 8.44 5.31 9.39
C TYR A 30 7.96 4.85 10.76
N TRP A 31 8.81 4.90 11.78
CA TRP A 31 8.40 4.54 13.13
C TRP A 31 7.34 5.50 13.67
N ALA A 32 7.50 6.80 13.41
CA ALA A 32 6.51 7.81 13.76
C ALA A 32 5.17 7.57 13.06
N ILE A 33 5.17 7.29 11.75
CA ILE A 33 3.96 6.95 10.99
C ILE A 33 3.28 5.70 11.57
N ALA A 34 4.05 4.65 11.82
CA ALA A 34 3.52 3.40 12.38
C ALA A 34 2.86 3.62 13.74
N VAL A 35 3.49 4.39 14.63
CA VAL A 35 2.93 4.72 15.95
C VAL A 35 1.63 5.50 15.82
N VAL A 36 1.58 6.52 14.96
CA VAL A 36 0.35 7.32 14.74
C VAL A 36 -0.78 6.43 14.21
N LEU A 37 -0.49 5.55 13.25
CA LEU A 37 -1.49 4.62 12.70
C LEU A 37 -1.99 3.63 13.76
N ILE A 38 -1.12 3.10 14.61
CA ILE A 38 -1.51 2.20 15.70
C ILE A 38 -2.40 2.92 16.71
N ILE A 39 -1.97 4.08 17.20
CA ILE A 39 -2.72 4.86 18.19
C ILE A 39 -4.08 5.26 17.60
N GLY A 40 -4.10 5.74 16.36
CA GLY A 40 -5.33 6.10 15.66
C GLY A 40 -6.28 4.92 15.47
N SER A 41 -5.77 3.76 15.05
CA SER A 41 -6.57 2.54 14.91
C SER A 41 -7.23 2.14 16.22
N VAL A 42 -6.47 2.17 17.33
CA VAL A 42 -6.99 1.83 18.66
C VAL A 42 -8.03 2.84 19.13
N ALA A 43 -7.76 4.14 18.94
CA ALA A 43 -8.71 5.20 19.30
C ALA A 43 -10.03 5.08 18.54
N LEU A 44 -9.96 4.84 17.22
CA LEU A 44 -11.13 4.60 16.38
C LEU A 44 -11.89 3.33 16.78
N LEU A 45 -11.18 2.25 17.11
CA LEU A 45 -11.81 1.02 17.58
C LEU A 45 -12.58 1.22 18.88
N VAL A 46 -12.00 1.96 19.83
CA VAL A 46 -12.67 2.31 21.09
C VAL A 46 -13.88 3.22 20.84
N ALA A 47 -13.71 4.23 19.99
CA ALA A 47 -14.81 5.12 19.61
C ALA A 47 -15.97 4.33 18.99
N GLN A 48 -15.66 3.43 18.06
CA GLN A 48 -16.67 2.64 17.37
C GLN A 48 -17.39 1.66 18.29
N PHE A 49 -16.65 1.07 19.24
CA PHE A 49 -17.23 0.22 20.26
C PHE A 49 -18.22 1.00 21.15
N ASN A 50 -17.86 2.22 21.56
CA ASN A 50 -18.74 3.09 22.33
C ASN A 50 -19.98 3.51 21.53
N THR A 51 -19.82 3.87 20.26
CA THR A 51 -20.91 4.21 19.34
C THR A 51 -21.88 3.04 19.17
N MET A 52 -21.37 1.82 18.99
CA MET A 52 -22.18 0.60 18.87
C MET A 52 -23.03 0.36 20.13
N LEU A 53 -22.46 0.57 21.33
CA LEU A 53 -23.20 0.43 22.59
C LEU A 53 -24.28 1.51 22.74
N SER A 54 -24.00 2.75 22.31
CA SER A 54 -24.94 3.88 22.37
C SER A 54 -26.12 3.70 21.40
N LEU A 55 -25.88 3.13 20.22
CA LEU A 55 -26.88 2.95 19.17
C LEU A 55 -27.70 1.67 19.31
N ARG A 56 -27.58 0.91 20.41
CA ARG A 56 -28.27 -0.38 20.59
C ARG A 56 -29.81 -0.30 20.47
N SER A 57 -30.40 0.87 20.73
CA SER A 57 -31.84 1.14 20.61
C SER A 57 -32.25 1.72 19.25
N ALA A 58 -31.30 2.03 18.37
CA ALA A 58 -31.56 2.61 17.05
C ALA A 58 -32.00 1.54 16.03
N PRO A 59 -32.61 1.93 14.90
CA PRO A 59 -32.95 1.01 13.82
C PRO A 59 -31.72 0.26 13.30
N ALA A 60 -31.85 -1.05 13.10
CA ALA A 60 -30.73 -1.92 12.70
C ALA A 60 -29.99 -1.44 11.44
N LYS A 61 -30.69 -0.82 10.48
CA LYS A 61 -30.09 -0.22 9.27
C LYS A 61 -29.10 0.89 9.62
N THR A 62 -29.46 1.80 10.52
CA THR A 62 -28.60 2.91 10.94
C THR A 62 -27.38 2.39 11.71
N VAL A 63 -27.59 1.43 12.61
CA VAL A 63 -26.49 0.78 13.35
C VAL A 63 -25.51 0.13 12.38
N MET A 64 -26.01 -0.58 11.37
CA MET A 64 -25.16 -1.28 10.41
C MET A 64 -24.31 -0.33 9.57
N LEU A 65 -24.88 0.79 9.09
CA LEU A 65 -24.13 1.79 8.31
C LEU A 65 -23.05 2.45 9.15
N GLU A 66 -23.39 2.92 10.35
CA GLU A 66 -22.45 3.59 11.23
C GLU A 66 -21.30 2.67 11.63
N VAL A 67 -21.62 1.41 11.98
CA VAL A 67 -20.62 0.38 12.33
C VAL A 67 -19.74 0.06 11.14
N LEU A 68 -20.32 -0.08 9.94
CA LEU A 68 -19.55 -0.37 8.75
C LEU A 68 -18.57 0.78 8.44
N ASP A 69 -19.04 2.03 8.44
CA ASP A 69 -18.20 3.21 8.19
C ASP A 69 -17.00 3.28 9.16
N GLY A 70 -17.24 3.11 10.45
CA GLY A 70 -16.15 3.09 11.44
C GLY A 70 -15.19 1.91 11.29
N LEU A 71 -15.71 0.69 11.02
CA LEU A 71 -14.87 -0.49 10.77
C LEU A 71 -14.02 -0.32 9.52
N LEU A 72 -14.55 0.35 8.50
CA LEU A 72 -13.82 0.67 7.29
C LEU A 72 -12.71 1.68 7.59
N LEU A 73 -12.98 2.75 8.33
CA LEU A 73 -11.94 3.69 8.69
C LEU A 73 -10.80 3.00 9.46
N ILE A 74 -11.13 2.10 10.39
CA ILE A 74 -10.13 1.27 11.11
C ILE A 74 -9.35 0.40 10.12
N PHE A 75 -10.02 -0.22 9.15
CA PHE A 75 -9.38 -1.04 8.13
C PHE A 75 -8.36 -0.24 7.31
N ILE A 76 -8.66 1.03 6.96
CA ILE A 76 -7.71 1.91 6.26
C ILE A 76 -6.43 2.07 7.08
N PHE A 77 -6.54 2.34 8.38
CA PHE A 77 -5.36 2.56 9.21
C PHE A 77 -4.50 1.31 9.35
N VAL A 78 -5.13 0.15 9.55
CA VAL A 78 -4.44 -1.15 9.64
C VAL A 78 -3.75 -1.49 8.32
N GLU A 79 -4.39 -1.18 7.20
CA GLU A 79 -3.85 -1.43 5.86
C GLU A 79 -2.69 -0.50 5.52
N LEU A 80 -2.78 0.78 5.86
CA LEU A 80 -1.67 1.71 5.77
C LEU A 80 -0.49 1.25 6.64
N LEU A 81 -0.76 0.71 7.84
CA LEU A 81 0.28 0.17 8.70
C LEU A 81 0.98 -1.04 8.07
N TYR A 82 0.21 -1.92 7.40
CA TYR A 82 0.75 -3.02 6.62
C TYR A 82 1.64 -2.51 5.47
N ALA A 83 1.19 -1.50 4.74
CA ALA A 83 1.95 -0.87 3.65
C ALA A 83 3.28 -0.27 4.14
N VAL A 84 3.23 0.53 5.21
CA VAL A 84 4.40 1.13 5.85
C VAL A 84 5.39 0.06 6.30
N ARG A 85 4.91 -1.02 6.93
CA ARG A 85 5.75 -2.14 7.34
C ARG A 85 6.37 -2.88 6.16
N SER A 86 5.66 -2.98 5.04
CA SER A 86 6.16 -3.59 3.81
C SER A 86 7.28 -2.78 3.18
N CYS A 87 7.15 -1.44 3.14
CA CYS A 87 8.21 -0.53 2.73
C CYS A 87 9.45 -0.68 3.63
N LEU A 88 9.24 -0.74 4.95
CA LEU A 88 10.31 -0.89 5.93
C LEU A 88 11.16 -2.17 5.71
N ARG A 89 10.53 -3.25 5.24
CA ARG A 89 11.21 -4.53 5.02
C ARG A 89 12.03 -4.56 3.74
N SER A 90 11.64 -3.80 2.72
CA SER A 90 12.28 -3.88 1.40
C SER A 90 13.40 -2.85 1.21
N ARG A 91 13.43 -1.73 1.96
CA ARG A 91 14.40 -0.60 1.82
C ARG A 91 14.59 -0.05 0.38
N GLU A 92 13.75 -0.49 -0.54
CA GLU A 92 13.54 0.02 -1.88
C GLU A 92 12.03 0.15 -2.07
N ILE A 93 11.59 1.21 -2.75
CA ILE A 93 10.21 1.32 -3.23
C ILE A 93 10.06 0.35 -4.41
N VAL A 94 9.96 -0.95 -4.08
CA VAL A 94 9.50 -1.95 -5.03
C VAL A 94 8.04 -1.59 -5.31
N ALA A 95 7.74 -1.24 -6.56
CA ALA A 95 6.40 -0.79 -6.92
C ALA A 95 5.32 -1.87 -6.69
N GLU A 96 5.71 -3.14 -6.59
CA GLU A 96 4.82 -4.29 -6.38
C GLU A 96 4.01 -4.21 -5.06
N PRO A 97 4.61 -4.10 -3.85
CA PRO A 97 3.85 -3.93 -2.62
C PRO A 97 2.99 -2.66 -2.59
N PHE A 98 3.44 -1.57 -3.23
CA PHE A 98 2.66 -0.34 -3.30
C PHE A 98 1.42 -0.50 -4.19
N ILE A 99 1.55 -1.16 -5.35
CA ILE A 99 0.42 -1.43 -6.25
C ILE A 99 -0.60 -2.37 -5.58
N ILE A 100 -0.15 -3.40 -4.84
CA ILE A 100 -1.04 -4.30 -4.10
C ILE A 100 -1.88 -3.51 -3.07
N VAL A 101 -1.25 -2.62 -2.31
CA VAL A 101 -1.95 -1.76 -1.35
C VAL A 101 -2.94 -0.84 -2.06
N GLY A 102 -2.58 -0.26 -3.21
CA GLY A 102 -3.48 0.55 -4.02
C GLY A 102 -4.71 -0.22 -4.51
N ILE A 103 -4.52 -1.47 -4.96
CA ILE A 103 -5.62 -2.35 -5.38
C ILE A 103 -6.54 -2.65 -4.19
N LEU A 104 -5.97 -3.02 -3.04
CA LEU A 104 -6.77 -3.32 -1.85
C LEU A 104 -7.56 -2.10 -1.38
N ALA A 105 -6.96 -0.92 -1.36
CA ALA A 105 -7.64 0.34 -1.02
C ALA A 105 -8.85 0.59 -1.92
N CYS A 106 -8.70 0.45 -3.25
CA CYS A 106 -9.81 0.63 -4.18
C CYS A 106 -10.93 -0.42 -3.99
N ILE A 107 -10.57 -1.71 -3.80
CA ILE A 107 -11.55 -2.78 -3.55
C ILE A 107 -12.34 -2.50 -2.27
N LYS A 108 -11.64 -2.08 -1.21
CA LYS A 108 -12.28 -1.76 0.06
C LYS A 108 -13.23 -0.58 -0.09
N GLU A 109 -12.85 0.50 -0.76
CA GLU A 109 -13.71 1.66 -1.07
C GLU A 109 -14.98 1.23 -1.83
N ILE A 110 -14.85 0.35 -2.83
CA ILE A 110 -16.00 -0.22 -3.58
C ILE A 110 -17.00 -0.90 -2.65
N VAL A 111 -16.54 -1.70 -1.69
CA VAL A 111 -17.41 -2.39 -0.73
C VAL A 111 -18.16 -1.38 0.14
N VAL A 112 -17.49 -0.33 0.61
CA VAL A 112 -18.11 0.75 1.42
C VAL A 112 -19.24 1.41 0.65
N LEU A 113 -18.89 1.98 -0.50
CA LEU A 113 -19.79 2.74 -1.34
C LEU A 113 -20.95 1.90 -1.82
N SER A 114 -20.74 0.60 -2.06
CA SER A 114 -21.83 -0.32 -2.45
C SER A 114 -22.86 -0.49 -1.34
N VAL A 115 -22.42 -0.58 -0.08
CA VAL A 115 -23.35 -0.69 1.06
C VAL A 115 -24.07 0.64 1.30
N GLU A 116 -23.36 1.76 1.20
CA GLU A 116 -23.97 3.08 1.33
C GLU A 116 -24.97 3.36 0.20
N ALA A 117 -24.61 3.03 -1.06
CA ALA A 117 -25.48 3.14 -2.22
C ALA A 117 -26.77 2.33 -2.06
N ALA A 118 -26.71 1.15 -1.45
CA ALA A 118 -27.90 0.33 -1.16
C ALA A 118 -28.93 1.07 -0.27
N THR A 119 -28.49 2.11 0.44
CA THR A 119 -29.37 2.89 1.31
C THR A 119 -30.01 4.08 0.61
N LEU A 120 -29.42 4.50 -0.52
CA LEU A 120 -29.81 5.61 -1.37
C LEU A 120 -30.75 5.19 -2.51
N LEU A 121 -31.22 3.94 -2.57
CA LEU A 121 -32.09 3.43 -3.65
C LEU A 121 -33.34 4.30 -3.92
N LYS A 122 -33.84 5.00 -2.90
CA LYS A 122 -35.01 5.89 -3.00
C LYS A 122 -34.65 7.29 -3.50
N ASP A 123 -33.36 7.63 -3.52
CA ASP A 123 -32.80 8.93 -3.80
C ASP A 123 -31.97 8.86 -5.11
N GLY A 124 -32.69 8.75 -6.23
CA GLY A 124 -32.14 8.42 -7.56
C GLY A 124 -30.88 9.19 -7.97
N PRO A 125 -30.79 10.52 -7.80
CA PRO A 125 -29.57 11.27 -8.14
C PRO A 125 -28.35 10.86 -7.33
N GLN A 126 -28.51 10.62 -6.02
CA GLN A 126 -27.41 10.23 -5.14
C GLN A 126 -26.98 8.79 -5.41
N PHE A 127 -27.95 7.90 -5.65
CA PHE A 127 -27.66 6.52 -6.08
C PHE A 127 -26.86 6.48 -7.38
N SER A 128 -27.25 7.27 -8.39
CA SER A 128 -26.51 7.32 -9.65
C SER A 128 -25.07 7.81 -9.47
N ARG A 129 -24.84 8.77 -8.57
CA ARG A 129 -23.49 9.26 -8.26
C ARG A 129 -22.65 8.16 -7.59
N ALA A 130 -23.20 7.47 -6.60
CA ALA A 130 -22.51 6.37 -5.92
C ALA A 130 -22.16 5.23 -6.88
N ILE A 131 -23.05 4.88 -7.81
CA ILE A 131 -22.77 3.87 -8.84
C ILE A 131 -21.63 4.30 -9.78
N VAL A 132 -21.60 5.58 -10.18
CA VAL A 132 -20.50 6.10 -11.00
C VAL A 132 -19.18 6.06 -10.24
N GLU A 133 -19.18 6.41 -8.95
CA GLU A 133 -17.99 6.36 -8.10
C GLU A 133 -17.45 4.93 -7.96
N VAL A 134 -18.33 3.96 -7.70
CA VAL A 134 -17.98 2.53 -7.70
C VAL A 134 -17.42 2.08 -9.05
N ALA A 135 -17.99 2.52 -10.16
CA ALA A 135 -17.49 2.20 -11.50
C ALA A 135 -16.09 2.78 -11.75
N VAL A 136 -15.85 4.03 -11.34
CA VAL A 136 -14.53 4.69 -11.45
C VAL A 136 -13.48 3.94 -10.62
N LEU A 137 -13.83 3.54 -9.40
CA LEU A 137 -12.94 2.72 -8.57
C LEU A 137 -12.68 1.35 -9.21
N GLY A 138 -13.68 0.73 -9.82
CA GLY A 138 -13.51 -0.52 -10.56
C GLY A 138 -12.51 -0.38 -11.73
N VAL A 139 -12.58 0.73 -12.46
CA VAL A 139 -11.60 1.05 -13.51
C VAL A 139 -10.21 1.27 -12.92
N ALA A 140 -10.09 1.96 -11.78
CA ALA A 140 -8.82 2.17 -11.10
C ALA A 140 -8.17 0.84 -10.68
N VAL A 141 -8.95 -0.10 -10.12
CA VAL A 141 -8.47 -1.47 -9.82
C VAL A 141 -7.92 -2.15 -11.07
N LEU A 142 -8.61 -2.04 -12.20
CA LEU A 142 -8.20 -2.68 -13.45
C LEU A 142 -6.90 -2.07 -14.00
N VAL A 143 -6.76 -0.75 -13.93
CA VAL A 143 -5.52 -0.04 -14.31
C VAL A 143 -4.35 -0.47 -13.41
N LEU A 144 -4.56 -0.52 -12.10
CA LEU A 144 -3.54 -0.96 -11.15
C LEU A 144 -3.17 -2.44 -11.33
N ALA A 145 -4.14 -3.31 -11.62
CA ALA A 145 -3.91 -4.72 -11.90
C ALA A 145 -3.09 -4.91 -13.20
N VAL A 146 -3.38 -4.13 -14.24
CA VAL A 146 -2.59 -4.12 -15.48
C VAL A 146 -1.17 -3.62 -15.20
N ALA A 147 -1.01 -2.55 -14.42
CA ALA A 147 0.31 -2.07 -14.02
C ALA A 147 1.10 -3.16 -13.26
N ALA A 148 0.48 -3.82 -12.28
CA ALA A 148 1.09 -4.95 -11.56
C ALA A 148 1.50 -6.07 -12.51
N PHE A 149 0.64 -6.44 -13.46
CA PHE A 149 0.93 -7.47 -14.45
C PHE A 149 2.15 -7.11 -15.30
N VAL A 150 2.22 -5.88 -15.82
CA VAL A 150 3.35 -5.40 -16.62
C VAL A 150 4.66 -5.41 -15.82
N LEU A 151 4.63 -4.96 -14.56
CA LEU A 151 5.81 -5.00 -13.70
C LEU A 151 6.29 -6.42 -13.44
N ARG A 152 5.35 -7.36 -13.24
CA ARG A 152 5.68 -8.76 -13.00
C ARG A 152 6.30 -9.44 -14.22
N GLU A 153 5.80 -9.14 -15.42
CA GLU A 153 6.33 -9.69 -16.67
C GLU A 153 7.76 -9.20 -16.96
N ARG A 154 8.02 -7.90 -16.77
CA ARG A 154 9.37 -7.33 -16.93
C ARG A 154 10.40 -7.95 -15.99
N ARG A 155 9.97 -8.40 -14.81
CA ARG A 155 10.83 -9.07 -13.83
C ARG A 155 11.17 -10.50 -14.26
N ARG A 156 10.25 -11.18 -14.96
CA ARG A 156 10.48 -12.52 -15.54
C ARG A 156 11.50 -12.47 -16.68
N ASP A 157 11.36 -11.52 -17.60
CA ASP A 157 12.30 -11.37 -18.74
C ASP A 157 13.74 -11.07 -18.30
N ASN A 158 13.93 -10.34 -17.19
CA ASN A 158 15.27 -10.05 -16.67
C ASN A 158 15.87 -11.20 -15.83
N SER A 159 15.16 -12.32 -15.69
CA SER A 159 15.62 -13.48 -14.93
C SER A 159 16.24 -14.59 -15.79
N ASP A 160 16.23 -14.49 -17.13
CA ASP A 160 16.55 -15.65 -17.98
C ASP A 160 17.21 -15.33 -19.35
N PRO A 161 18.47 -14.87 -19.36
CA PRO A 161 19.35 -15.23 -20.49
C PRO A 161 20.69 -15.87 -20.05
N ALA A 162 20.99 -15.95 -18.75
CA ALA A 162 22.29 -16.43 -18.26
C ALA A 162 22.29 -17.89 -17.79
N GLU A 163 21.12 -18.49 -17.52
CA GLU A 163 21.03 -19.90 -17.10
C GLU A 163 20.86 -20.87 -18.28
N ASP A 164 20.35 -20.40 -19.42
CA ASP A 164 20.19 -21.24 -20.63
C ASP A 164 21.53 -21.39 -21.38
N ASP A 165 22.35 -20.34 -21.46
CA ASP A 165 23.70 -20.39 -22.07
C ASP A 165 24.63 -21.35 -21.29
N ALA A 166 24.56 -21.36 -19.96
CA ALA A 166 25.37 -22.25 -19.13
C ALA A 166 24.96 -23.74 -19.25
N ARG A 167 23.66 -24.02 -19.48
CA ARG A 167 23.15 -25.39 -19.68
C ARG A 167 23.47 -25.92 -21.06
N ASP A 168 23.53 -25.05 -22.08
CA ASP A 168 23.91 -25.41 -23.43
C ASP A 168 25.42 -25.60 -23.58
N GLU A 169 26.25 -24.79 -22.89
CA GLU A 169 27.70 -25.00 -22.82
C GLU A 169 28.08 -26.31 -22.09
N GLU A 170 27.40 -26.66 -20.99
CA GLU A 170 27.64 -27.91 -20.25
C GLU A 170 27.22 -29.16 -21.06
N LYS A 171 26.16 -29.07 -21.86
CA LYS A 171 25.75 -30.12 -22.80
C LYS A 171 26.68 -30.23 -24.00
N ALA A 172 27.21 -29.12 -24.51
CA ALA A 172 28.19 -29.12 -25.59
C ALA A 172 29.57 -29.64 -25.15
N ALA A 173 29.92 -29.46 -23.87
CA ALA A 173 31.18 -29.97 -23.30
C ALA A 173 31.12 -31.45 -22.86
N SER A 174 29.94 -32.07 -22.82
CA SER A 174 29.74 -33.47 -22.40
C SER A 174 29.33 -34.43 -23.53
N GLY A 175 29.19 -33.96 -24.76
CA GLY A 175 28.98 -34.77 -25.97
C GLY A 175 30.26 -34.95 -26.79
#